data_AF-A0A9E3UWG8-F1
#
_entry.id   AF-A0A9E3UWG8-F1
#
_cell.length_a   1.000
_cell.length_b   1.000
_cell.length_c   1.000
_cell.angle_alpha   90.00
_cell.angle_beta   90.00
_cell.angle_gamma   90.00
#
_symmetry.space_group_name_H-M   'P 1'
#
loop_
_entity.id
_entity.type
_entity.pdbx_description
1 polymer ?
#
loop_
_entity_poly.entity_id
_entity_poly.type
_entity_poly.pdbx_seq_one_letter_code
_entity_poly.pdbx_strand_id
1 'polypeptide(L)'
;MNRFISTRTHAVIGLILGVALILAPNLFGFSDNGGAAVAIPRILGVVIILSELTTDNGIGLKLIPMRAHLALDIVAGLFLAASPWLFGFSDQGTNAWLPHLVAGLAYAGISLATQTEVEPKRSTQRNTHPGDKAHA
;
A
#
# COMPACT_ATOMS: atom_id res chain seq x y z
N MET A 1 16.93 -3.76 10.42
CA MET A 1 15.77 -3.03 10.97
C MET A 1 14.61 -4.01 11.05
N ASN A 2 14.12 -4.30 12.25
CA ASN A 2 12.97 -5.18 12.42
C ASN A 2 11.75 -4.48 11.81
N ARG A 3 11.25 -5.04 10.71
CA ARG A 3 9.94 -4.68 10.16
C ARG A 3 8.90 -5.34 11.08
N PHE A 4 7.78 -4.70 11.40
CA PHE A 4 6.85 -5.20 12.45
C PHE A 4 5.43 -5.45 11.95
N ILE A 5 5.09 -4.93 10.77
CA ILE A 5 3.73 -5.03 10.23
C ILE A 5 3.64 -6.28 9.33
N SER A 6 2.70 -7.18 9.64
CA SER A 6 2.40 -8.35 8.80
C SER A 6 1.76 -7.94 7.48
N THR A 7 1.84 -8.79 6.46
CA THR A 7 1.23 -8.55 5.13
C THR A 7 -0.28 -8.34 5.22
N ARG A 8 -0.98 -9.11 6.06
CA ARG A 8 -2.43 -8.94 6.29
C ARG A 8 -2.74 -7.62 7.00
N THR A 9 -1.96 -7.25 8.02
CA THR A 9 -2.16 -5.99 8.74
C THR A 9 -1.95 -4.80 7.82
N HIS A 10 -0.89 -4.84 7.00
CA HIS A 10 -0.64 -3.82 5.98
C HIS A 10 -1.84 -3.65 5.07
N ALA A 11 -2.41 -4.75 4.58
CA ALA A 11 -3.54 -4.69 3.66
C ALA A 11 -4.82 -4.12 4.29
N VAL A 12 -5.11 -4.45 5.54
CA VAL A 12 -6.23 -3.83 6.28
C VAL A 12 -6.00 -2.32 6.44
N ILE A 13 -4.78 -1.91 6.78
CA ILE A 13 -4.42 -0.49 6.88
C ILE A 13 -4.58 0.21 5.53
N GLY A 14 -4.13 -0.42 4.44
CA GLY A 14 -4.28 0.08 3.08
C GLY A 14 -5.73 0.29 2.68
N LEU A 15 -6.62 -0.67 2.98
CA LEU A 15 -8.07 -0.54 2.73
C LEU A 15 -8.67 0.64 3.49
N ILE A 16 -8.33 0.81 4.77
CA ILE A 16 -8.81 1.92 5.60
C ILE A 16 -8.30 3.26 5.04
N LEU A 17 -7.00 3.35 4.71
CA LEU A 17 -6.40 4.55 4.14
C LEU A 17 -6.99 4.90 2.77
N GLY A 18 -7.26 3.90 1.93
CA GLY A 18 -7.89 4.11 0.64
C GLY A 18 -9.29 4.72 0.75
N VAL A 19 -10.12 4.19 1.66
CA VAL A 19 -11.45 4.78 1.96
C VAL A 19 -11.30 6.17 2.54
N ALA A 20 -10.38 6.38 3.48
CA ALA A 20 -10.14 7.67 4.10
C ALA A 20 -9.72 8.72 3.06
N LEU A 21 -8.89 8.36 2.07
CA LEU A 21 -8.49 9.25 0.98
C LEU A 21 -9.65 9.61 0.05
N ILE A 22 -10.52 8.65 -0.28
CA ILE A 22 -11.73 8.92 -1.07
C ILE A 22 -12.62 9.95 -0.37
N LEU A 23 -12.76 9.83 0.95
CA LEU A 23 -13.59 10.70 1.77
C LEU A 23 -12.86 11.97 2.23
N ALA A 24 -11.54 12.07 2.09
CA ALA A 24 -10.74 13.19 2.59
C ALA A 24 -11.25 14.57 2.13
N PRO A 25 -11.62 14.78 0.84
CA PRO A 25 -12.16 16.07 0.41
C PRO A 25 -13.41 16.48 1.19
N ASN A 26 -14.26 15.52 1.53
CA ASN A 26 -15.49 15.73 2.27
C ASN A 26 -15.22 15.90 3.77
N LEU A 27 -14.31 15.11 4.35
CA LEU A 27 -13.99 15.13 5.79
C LEU A 27 -13.24 16.40 6.21
N PHE A 28 -12.34 16.91 5.35
CA PHE A 28 -11.53 18.09 5.64
C PHE A 28 -12.07 19.36 4.96
N GLY A 29 -13.23 19.28 4.30
CA GLY A 29 -13.93 20.45 3.74
C GLY A 29 -13.21 21.14 2.59
N PHE A 30 -12.52 20.38 1.73
CA PHE A 30 -11.92 20.89 0.49
C PHE A 30 -12.57 20.31 -0.76
N SER A 31 -13.76 19.70 -0.63
CA SER A 31 -14.54 19.17 -1.75
C SER A 31 -14.88 20.21 -2.81
N ASP A 32 -15.06 21.45 -2.38
CA ASP A 32 -15.53 22.54 -3.23
C ASP A 32 -14.39 23.19 -4.03
N ASN A 33 -13.13 22.96 -3.62
CA ASN A 33 -11.94 23.40 -4.36
C ASN A 33 -11.86 22.75 -5.75
N GLY A 34 -12.45 21.56 -5.91
CA GLY A 34 -12.42 20.80 -7.15
C GLY A 34 -10.99 20.46 -7.62
N GLY A 35 -10.85 20.22 -8.92
CA GLY A 35 -9.55 20.02 -9.57
C GLY A 35 -8.69 18.91 -8.97
N ALA A 36 -7.38 19.13 -9.02
CA ALA A 36 -6.37 18.16 -8.57
C ALA A 36 -6.46 17.85 -7.06
N ALA A 37 -6.76 18.86 -6.24
CA ALA A 37 -6.89 18.72 -4.79
C ALA A 37 -7.96 17.67 -4.42
N VAL A 38 -9.05 17.59 -5.19
CA VAL A 38 -10.14 16.61 -4.95
C VAL A 38 -9.91 15.30 -5.70
N ALA A 39 -9.42 15.38 -6.95
CA ALA A 39 -9.29 14.20 -7.81
C ALA A 39 -8.16 13.26 -7.37
N ILE A 40 -6.99 13.79 -7.00
CA ILE A 40 -5.81 13.00 -6.63
C ILE A 40 -6.07 12.05 -5.46
N PRO A 41 -6.59 12.50 -4.29
CA PRO A 41 -6.78 11.62 -3.15
C PRO A 41 -7.88 10.60 -3.45
N ARG A 42 -8.92 10.96 -4.20
CA ARG A 42 -9.96 10.02 -4.62
C ARG A 42 -9.43 8.92 -5.53
N ILE A 43 -8.70 9.29 -6.58
CA ILE A 43 -8.13 8.32 -7.53
C ILE A 43 -7.13 7.42 -6.82
N LEU A 44 -6.21 8.00 -6.04
CA LEU A 44 -5.22 7.20 -5.30
C LEU A 44 -5.88 6.30 -4.26
N GLY A 45 -6.94 6.77 -3.58
CA GLY A 45 -7.68 5.95 -2.65
C GLY A 45 -8.32 4.72 -3.31
N VAL A 46 -8.89 4.89 -4.51
CA VAL A 46 -9.39 3.77 -5.32
C VAL A 46 -8.26 2.83 -5.75
N VAL A 47 -7.15 3.37 -6.25
CA VAL A 47 -5.99 2.58 -6.68
C VAL A 47 -5.41 1.77 -5.53
N ILE A 48 -5.29 2.36 -4.33
CA ILE A 48 -4.80 1.66 -3.13
C ILE A 48 -5.72 0.48 -2.79
N ILE A 49 -7.05 0.70 -2.75
CA ILE A 49 -8.01 -0.39 -2.48
C ILE A 49 -7.86 -1.53 -3.49
N LEU A 50 -7.77 -1.20 -4.78
CA LEU A 50 -7.59 -2.21 -5.83
C LEU A 50 -6.26 -2.95 -5.70
N SER A 51 -5.18 -2.24 -5.37
CA SER A 51 -3.85 -2.82 -5.16
C SER A 51 -3.86 -3.80 -3.98
N GLU A 52 -4.52 -3.46 -2.87
CA GLU A 52 -4.67 -4.37 -1.73
C GLU A 52 -5.49 -5.62 -2.08
N LEU A 53 -6.53 -5.50 -2.90
CA LEU A 53 -7.34 -6.65 -3.32
C LEU A 53 -6.66 -7.54 -4.36
N THR A 54 -5.54 -7.09 -4.95
CA THR A 54 -4.81 -7.80 -6.01
C THR A 54 -3.38 -8.19 -5.62
N THR A 55 -3.02 -8.00 -4.36
CA THR A 55 -1.71 -8.32 -3.80
C THR A 55 -1.73 -9.63 -3.03
N ASP A 56 -0.61 -10.35 -3.04
CA ASP A 56 -0.42 -11.56 -2.24
C ASP A 56 -0.33 -11.27 -0.72
N ASN A 57 -1.49 -10.99 -0.12
CA ASN A 57 -1.67 -10.65 1.30
C ASN A 57 -2.69 -11.56 2.02
N GLY A 58 -3.26 -12.54 1.31
CA GLY A 58 -4.25 -13.49 1.84
C GLY A 58 -5.68 -12.94 1.96
N ILE A 59 -5.97 -11.78 1.38
CA ILE A 59 -7.31 -11.16 1.37
C ILE A 59 -7.93 -11.14 -0.04
N GLY A 60 -7.09 -11.16 -1.08
CA GLY A 60 -7.54 -11.05 -2.47
C GLY A 60 -6.78 -11.93 -3.46
N LEU A 61 -6.75 -11.49 -4.73
CA LEU A 61 -6.07 -12.19 -5.81
C LEU A 61 -4.55 -12.03 -5.66
N LYS A 62 -3.78 -13.09 -5.87
CA LYS A 62 -2.31 -13.07 -5.76
C LYS A 62 -1.64 -12.64 -7.08
N LEU A 63 -1.97 -11.46 -7.58
CA LEU A 63 -1.46 -10.98 -8.88
C LEU A 63 -0.12 -10.25 -8.74
N ILE A 64 0.03 -9.44 -7.69
CA ILE A 64 1.20 -8.60 -7.47
C ILE A 64 2.03 -9.16 -6.30
N PRO A 65 3.33 -9.44 -6.49
CA PRO A 65 4.22 -9.82 -5.39
C PRO A 65 4.31 -8.69 -4.35
N MET A 66 4.24 -9.02 -3.07
CA MET A 66 4.27 -8.04 -1.97
C MET A 66 5.43 -7.04 -2.06
N ARG A 67 6.60 -7.47 -2.54
CA ARG A 67 7.76 -6.57 -2.73
C ARG A 67 7.49 -5.45 -3.73
N ALA A 68 6.80 -5.77 -4.82
CA ALA A 68 6.43 -4.80 -5.84
C ALA A 68 5.32 -3.87 -5.33
N HIS A 69 4.30 -4.43 -4.64
CA HIS A 69 3.24 -3.65 -3.99
C HIS A 69 3.80 -2.59 -3.04
N LEU A 70 4.68 -2.98 -2.10
CA LEU A 70 5.29 -2.02 -1.16
C LEU A 70 6.11 -0.93 -1.87
N ALA A 71 6.77 -1.24 -2.99
CA ALA A 71 7.49 -0.24 -3.76
C ALA A 71 6.52 0.76 -4.41
N LEU A 72 5.41 0.26 -4.97
CA LEU A 72 4.35 1.10 -5.53
C LEU A 72 3.71 1.97 -4.46
N ASP A 73 3.47 1.46 -3.25
CA ASP A 73 2.89 2.24 -2.15
C ASP A 73 3.81 3.38 -1.71
N ILE A 74 5.12 3.13 -1.60
CA ILE A 74 6.09 4.17 -1.26
C ILE A 74 6.05 5.27 -2.33
N VAL A 75 6.04 4.90 -3.61
CA VAL A 75 5.95 5.86 -4.72
C VAL A 75 4.62 6.61 -4.68
N ALA A 76 3.50 5.92 -4.48
CA ALA A 76 2.17 6.52 -4.40
C ALA A 76 2.02 7.46 -3.20
N GLY A 77 2.56 7.08 -2.03
CA GLY A 77 2.58 7.90 -0.83
C GLY A 77 3.43 9.15 -1.00
N LEU A 78 4.63 9.03 -1.55
CA LEU A 78 5.48 10.19 -1.86
C LEU A 78 4.86 11.09 -2.94
N PHE A 79 4.22 10.52 -3.96
CA PHE A 79 3.50 11.26 -4.98
C PHE A 79 2.31 12.02 -4.39
N LEU A 80 1.50 11.38 -3.55
CA LEU A 80 0.42 12.03 -2.81
C LEU A 80 0.97 13.16 -1.95
N ALA A 81 2.05 12.92 -1.23
CA ALA A 81 2.67 13.93 -0.38
C ALA A 81 3.15 15.13 -1.20
N ALA A 82 3.77 14.91 -2.36
CA ALA A 82 4.27 15.98 -3.23
C ALA A 82 3.17 16.67 -4.05
N SER A 83 1.98 16.06 -4.17
CA SER A 83 0.91 16.54 -5.04
C SER A 83 0.47 18.00 -4.85
N PRO A 84 0.44 18.58 -3.63
CA PRO A 84 0.06 19.99 -3.48
C PRO A 84 0.95 20.95 -4.26
N TRP A 85 2.24 20.67 -4.31
CA TRP A 85 3.22 21.48 -5.05
C TRP A 85 3.24 21.14 -6.53
N LEU A 86 3.13 19.85 -6.88
CA LEU A 86 3.12 19.41 -8.27
C LEU A 86 1.93 19.95 -9.07
N PHE A 87 0.78 20.11 -8.40
CA PHE A 87 -0.47 20.53 -9.04
C PHE A 87 -0.95 21.92 -8.58
N GLY A 88 -0.13 22.65 -7.82
CA GLY A 88 -0.38 24.07 -7.51
C GLY A 88 -1.56 24.32 -6.57
N PHE A 89 -1.85 23.40 -5.64
CA PHE A 89 -2.87 23.59 -4.61
C PHE A 89 -2.31 23.74 -3.20
N SER A 90 -1.00 23.93 -3.04
CA SER A 90 -0.35 24.25 -1.77
C SER A 90 -0.89 25.53 -1.12
N ASP A 91 -1.37 26.47 -1.92
CA ASP A 91 -1.82 27.79 -1.45
C ASP A 91 -3.35 27.87 -1.26
N GLN A 92 -4.08 26.77 -1.48
CA GLN A 92 -5.55 26.70 -1.39
C GLN A 92 -6.08 26.46 0.03
N GLY A 93 -5.28 26.79 1.05
CA GLY A 93 -5.60 26.59 2.46
C GLY A 93 -5.02 25.29 3.03
N THR A 94 -4.74 25.32 4.35
CA THR A 94 -4.11 24.21 5.08
C THR A 94 -4.92 22.93 5.01
N ASN A 95 -6.25 23.03 4.97
CA ASN A 95 -7.14 21.88 4.84
C ASN A 95 -7.01 21.17 3.48
N ALA A 96 -6.54 21.83 2.43
CA ALA A 96 -6.34 21.21 1.12
C ALA A 96 -5.00 20.45 1.04
N TRP A 97 -3.88 21.08 1.40
CA TRP A 97 -2.56 20.48 1.19
C TRP A 97 -2.09 19.57 2.34
N LEU A 98 -2.44 19.89 3.59
CA LEU A 98 -1.92 19.17 4.75
C LEU A 98 -2.37 17.69 4.80
N PRO A 99 -3.65 17.34 4.51
CA PRO A 99 -4.06 15.94 4.50
C PRO A 99 -3.30 15.11 3.45
N HIS A 100 -2.97 15.69 2.30
CA HIS A 100 -2.18 15.01 1.25
C HIS A 100 -0.76 14.72 1.73
N LEU A 101 -0.08 15.73 2.29
CA LEU A 101 1.27 15.57 2.82
C LEU A 101 1.31 14.50 3.93
N VAL A 102 0.45 14.64 4.94
CA VAL A 102 0.46 13.75 6.11
C VAL A 102 0.07 12.33 5.73
N ALA A 103 -1.01 12.15 4.96
CA ALA A 103 -1.43 10.82 4.54
C ALA A 103 -0.40 10.15 3.63
N GLY A 104 0.20 10.90 2.70
CA GLY A 104 1.23 10.40 1.79
C GLY A 104 2.49 9.92 2.52
N LEU A 105 3.00 10.73 3.46
CA LEU A 105 4.16 10.36 4.27
C LEU A 105 3.85 9.19 5.22
N ALA A 106 2.68 9.20 5.85
CA ALA A 106 2.24 8.10 6.71
C ALA A 106 2.16 6.79 5.94
N TYR A 107 1.56 6.81 4.74
CA TYR A 107 1.41 5.62 3.91
C TYR A 107 2.77 5.06 3.47
N ALA A 108 3.66 5.91 2.96
CA ALA A 108 5.03 5.50 2.61
C ALA A 108 5.80 4.93 3.81
N GLY A 109 5.65 5.55 5.00
CA GLY A 109 6.26 5.08 6.24
C GLY A 109 5.74 3.70 6.67
N ILE A 110 4.44 3.45 6.54
CA ILE A 110 3.81 2.15 6.82
C ILE A 110 4.38 1.08 5.89
N SER A 111 4.47 1.37 4.58
CA SER A 111 5.02 0.42 3.60
C SER A 111 6.49 0.10 3.83
N LEU A 112 7.28 1.07 4.28
CA LEU A 112 8.67 0.85 4.70
C LEU A 112 8.79 -0.04 5.94
N ALA A 113 7.83 0.05 6.87
CA ALA A 113 7.78 -0.71 8.12
C ALA A 113 7.20 -2.14 7.96
N THR A 114 6.66 -2.49 6.79
CA THR A 114 6.02 -3.78 6.53
C THR A 114 7.00 -4.89 6.17
N GLN A 115 6.84 -6.06 6.81
CA GLN A 115 7.60 -7.26 6.49
C GLN A 115 7.17 -7.83 5.13
N THR A 116 8.13 -8.17 4.27
CA THR A 116 7.85 -8.97 3.08
C THR A 116 7.99 -10.43 3.47
N GLU A 117 6.92 -11.05 3.95
CA GLU A 117 6.92 -12.50 4.18
C GLU A 117 6.85 -13.18 2.81
N VAL A 118 8.03 -13.40 2.22
CA VAL A 118 8.16 -14.20 1.01
C VAL A 118 8.10 -15.64 1.49
N GLU A 119 7.01 -16.34 1.22
CA GLU A 119 6.97 -17.79 1.40
C GLU A 119 8.21 -18.37 0.70
N PRO A 120 9.14 -19.01 1.43
CA PRO A 120 10.30 -19.60 0.80
C PRO A 120 9.73 -20.65 -0.14
N LYS A 121 9.93 -20.41 -1.45
CA LYS A 121 9.63 -21.36 -2.52
C LYS A 121 10.07 -22.71 -2.00
N ARG A 122 9.11 -23.59 -1.67
CA ARG A 122 9.32 -24.91 -1.12
C ARG A 122 10.29 -25.61 -2.06
N SER A 123 11.58 -25.56 -1.74
CA SER A 123 12.60 -26.28 -2.46
C SER A 123 12.32 -27.72 -2.13
N THR A 124 11.54 -28.36 -2.97
CA THR A 124 11.70 -29.74 -3.43
C THR A 124 12.70 -30.52 -2.57
N GLN A 125 12.34 -30.87 -1.34
CA GLN A 125 12.70 -32.17 -0.78
C GLN A 125 11.74 -33.19 -1.38
N ARG A 126 11.86 -33.34 -2.70
CA ARG A 126 11.58 -34.59 -3.39
C ARG A 126 12.96 -35.22 -3.53
N ASN A 127 13.33 -36.00 -2.53
CA ASN A 127 14.40 -37.00 -2.43
C ASN A 127 14.45 -37.30 -0.92
N THR A 128 13.93 -38.38 -0.37
CA THR A 128 13.65 -39.73 -0.88
C THR A 128 12.63 -40.42 0.06
N HIS A 129 11.62 -41.11 -0.47
CA HIS A 129 10.87 -42.15 0.25
C HIS A 129 11.29 -43.52 -0.33
N PRO A 130 10.97 -44.66 0.28
CA PRO A 130 11.77 -45.40 1.25
C PRO A 130 12.14 -46.80 0.72
N GLY A 131 13.29 -47.34 1.14
CA GLY A 131 13.62 -48.75 0.96
C GLY A 131 14.37 -49.08 -0.34
N ASP A 132 15.69 -49.20 -0.23
CA ASP A 132 16.42 -50.20 -1.01
C ASP A 132 17.39 -50.92 -0.06
N LYS A 133 16.90 -52.07 0.40
CA LYS A 133 17.60 -53.34 0.58
C LYS A 133 18.86 -53.37 1.44
N ALA A 134 18.67 -54.07 2.57
CA ALA A 134 19.62 -54.99 3.17
C ALA A 134 20.61 -55.58 2.16
N HIS A 135 21.91 -55.48 2.42
CA HIS A 135 22.93 -56.50 2.16
C HIS A 135 24.25 -56.09 2.84
N ALA A 136 24.90 -57.11 3.43
CA ALA A 136 26.21 -57.17 4.09
C ALA A 136 26.24 -56.85 5.59
#